data_AF-A0A165P2I8-F1
#
_entry.id   AF-A0A165P2I8-F1
#
_cell.length_a   1.000
_cell.length_b   1.000
_cell.length_c   1.000
_cell.angle_alpha   90.00
_cell.angle_beta   90.00
_cell.angle_gamma   90.00
#
_symmetry.space_group_name_H-M   'P 1'
#
loop_
_entity.id
_entity.type
_entity.pdbx_description
1 polymer ?
#
loop_
_entity_poly.entity_id
_entity_poly.type
_entity_poly.pdbx_seq_one_letter_code
_entity_poly.pdbx_strand_id
1 'polypeptide(L)'
;MPAVIDLTNSDSDSSEQDIESRSNTVSSEPPNDGPNSSIPKPLVKAVSSVSEKRLREIVLDLAAQVPAAKQFLEQELLVANGAKRPSTVRWETCEKCAEEFDMGEEREDGECVYHPGEMMPDYEEGFVDWDESCHGPVDTEENRRQYPENFIWTCCDELGTASGCVRDEHAPARASRKRARH
;
A
#
# COMPACT_ATOMS: atom_id res chain seq x y z
N MET A 1 -32.68 6.77 73.70
CA MET A 1 -33.67 7.30 72.73
C MET A 1 -33.85 6.26 71.63
N PRO A 2 -34.84 5.35 71.74
CA PRO A 2 -35.05 4.27 70.77
C PRO A 2 -36.21 4.55 69.80
N ALA A 3 -36.16 3.82 68.68
CA ALA A 3 -37.00 3.85 67.48
C ALA A 3 -38.36 3.15 67.61
N VAL A 4 -39.28 3.45 66.69
CA VAL A 4 -40.28 2.50 66.13
C VAL A 4 -40.73 2.91 64.71
N ILE A 5 -41.06 1.87 63.95
CA ILE A 5 -41.46 1.68 62.53
C ILE A 5 -42.99 1.74 62.32
N ASP A 6 -43.49 2.06 61.11
CA ASP A 6 -44.63 1.40 60.38
C ASP A 6 -44.93 2.12 59.02
N LEU A 7 -44.77 1.51 57.83
CA LEU A 7 -45.76 0.83 56.96
C LEU A 7 -47.09 1.60 56.72
N THR A 8 -47.51 1.93 55.49
CA THR A 8 -48.23 1.02 54.57
C THR A 8 -48.69 1.77 53.29
N ASN A 9 -48.71 1.04 52.16
CA ASN A 9 -49.69 0.95 51.04
C ASN A 9 -50.31 2.24 50.44
N SER A 10 -50.73 2.38 49.19
CA SER A 10 -51.18 1.53 48.06
C SER A 10 -51.68 2.58 47.03
N ASP A 11 -51.55 2.49 45.71
CA ASP A 11 -52.37 1.76 44.72
C ASP A 11 -52.36 2.68 43.47
N SER A 12 -51.97 2.17 42.30
CA SER A 12 -52.86 1.82 41.16
C SER A 12 -53.22 2.96 40.19
N ASP A 13 -53.13 2.57 38.91
CA ASP A 13 -54.02 2.90 37.79
C ASP A 13 -53.61 3.93 36.72
N SER A 14 -53.28 3.35 35.55
CA SER A 14 -53.76 3.63 34.19
C SER A 14 -54.14 5.06 33.77
N SER A 15 -53.60 5.52 32.63
CA SER A 15 -54.36 5.82 31.39
C SER A 15 -53.61 6.80 30.48
N GLU A 16 -53.61 6.48 29.19
CA GLU A 16 -53.19 7.32 28.06
C GLU A 16 -54.16 8.50 27.84
N GLN A 17 -53.68 9.63 27.32
CA GLN A 17 -54.12 10.24 26.05
C GLN A 17 -53.64 11.70 25.88
N ASP A 18 -53.12 11.93 24.67
CA ASP A 18 -53.15 13.10 23.79
C ASP A 18 -53.59 14.46 24.34
N ILE A 19 -52.84 15.54 24.04
CA ILE A 19 -53.11 16.44 22.91
C ILE A 19 -52.09 17.59 22.78
N GLU A 20 -51.87 17.98 21.53
CA GLU A 20 -50.99 19.01 20.99
C GLU A 20 -51.00 20.38 21.69
N SER A 21 -49.84 21.04 21.73
CA SER A 21 -49.77 22.51 21.68
C SER A 21 -48.48 22.97 21.01
N ARG A 22 -48.67 23.61 19.85
CA ARG A 22 -47.65 24.18 18.98
C ARG A 22 -46.97 25.36 19.68
N SER A 23 -45.64 25.41 19.66
CA SER A 23 -44.89 26.65 19.82
C SER A 23 -43.60 26.59 19.02
N ASN A 24 -43.54 27.43 17.99
CA ASN A 24 -42.36 27.73 17.20
C ASN A 24 -41.25 28.26 18.12
N THR A 25 -40.13 27.57 18.18
CA THR A 25 -38.82 28.20 18.42
C THR A 25 -37.85 27.66 17.39
N VAL A 26 -37.64 28.49 16.36
CA VAL A 26 -36.46 28.46 15.52
C VAL A 26 -35.23 28.53 16.43
N SER A 27 -34.52 27.41 16.53
CA SER A 27 -33.13 27.39 16.98
C SER A 27 -32.34 26.85 15.81
N SER A 28 -31.90 27.79 14.98
CA SER A 28 -30.86 27.59 14.00
C SER A 28 -29.57 27.28 14.76
N GLU A 29 -29.39 26.03 15.15
CA GLU A 29 -28.04 25.53 15.38
C GLU A 29 -27.41 25.35 14.00
N PRO A 30 -26.31 26.06 13.67
CA PRO A 30 -25.61 25.79 12.43
C PRO A 30 -25.12 24.34 12.48
N PRO A 31 -25.37 23.52 11.43
CA PRO A 31 -24.64 22.27 11.28
C PRO A 31 -23.17 22.65 11.26
N ASN A 32 -22.47 22.25 12.31
CA ASN A 32 -21.02 22.25 12.36
C ASN A 32 -20.53 21.15 11.43
N ASP A 33 -20.69 21.35 10.12
CA ASP A 33 -20.05 20.55 9.08
C ASP A 33 -18.58 20.99 9.02
N GLY A 34 -17.81 20.58 10.03
CA GLY A 34 -16.40 20.33 9.82
C GLY A 34 -16.25 19.26 8.71
N PRO A 35 -15.17 19.27 7.92
CA PRO A 35 -14.99 18.31 6.83
C PRO A 35 -14.76 16.91 7.40
N ASN A 36 -15.83 16.22 7.77
CA ASN A 36 -15.82 14.81 8.11
C ASN A 36 -15.79 14.03 6.79
N SER A 37 -14.61 14.03 6.17
CA SER A 37 -14.28 13.53 4.84
C SER A 37 -14.16 12.01 4.79
N SER A 38 -15.10 11.28 5.39
CA SER A 38 -15.11 9.82 5.24
C SER A 38 -15.58 9.45 3.84
N ILE A 39 -14.66 8.96 3.00
CA ILE A 39 -14.95 8.45 1.67
C ILE A 39 -15.99 7.31 1.80
N PRO A 40 -17.11 7.33 1.05
CA PRO A 40 -18.12 6.28 1.15
C PRO A 40 -17.53 4.89 0.86
N LYS A 41 -17.82 3.90 1.70
CA LYS A 41 -17.35 2.50 1.53
C LYS A 41 -17.60 1.93 0.12
N PRO A 42 -18.77 2.16 -0.53
CA PRO A 42 -18.98 1.69 -1.90
C PRO A 42 -17.99 2.28 -2.90
N LEU A 43 -17.58 3.53 -2.71
CA LEU A 43 -16.60 4.20 -3.57
C LEU A 43 -15.20 3.62 -3.36
N VAL A 44 -14.77 3.38 -2.12
CA VAL A 44 -13.49 2.71 -1.82
C VAL A 44 -13.43 1.35 -2.52
N LYS A 45 -14.51 0.56 -2.40
CA LYS A 45 -14.60 -0.76 -3.06
C LYS A 45 -14.50 -0.64 -4.59
N ALA A 46 -15.17 0.35 -5.18
CA ALA A 46 -15.11 0.58 -6.62
C ALA A 46 -13.68 0.91 -7.08
N VAL A 47 -13.00 1.82 -6.38
CA VAL A 47 -11.61 2.22 -6.67
C VAL A 47 -10.66 1.02 -6.55
N SER A 48 -10.79 0.21 -5.49
CA SER A 48 -9.92 -0.97 -5.30
C SER A 48 -10.15 -2.09 -6.33
N SER A 49 -11.31 -2.11 -7.01
CA SER A 49 -11.68 -3.17 -7.95
C SER A 49 -11.41 -2.83 -9.41
N VAL A 50 -11.12 -1.56 -9.72
CA VAL A 50 -10.94 -1.09 -11.09
C VAL A 50 -9.55 -1.47 -11.61
N SER A 51 -9.40 -1.69 -12.91
CA SER A 51 -8.08 -1.94 -13.50
C SER A 51 -7.17 -0.72 -13.41
N GLU A 52 -5.86 -0.93 -13.27
CA GLU A 52 -4.89 0.16 -13.19
C GLU A 52 -4.94 1.10 -14.40
N LYS A 53 -5.13 0.55 -15.61
CA LYS A 53 -5.28 1.37 -16.83
C LYS A 53 -6.43 2.36 -16.68
N ARG A 54 -7.58 1.87 -16.21
CA ARG A 54 -8.76 2.71 -16.01
C ARG A 54 -8.55 3.72 -14.89
N LEU A 55 -7.85 3.34 -13.81
CA LEU A 55 -7.49 4.27 -12.75
C LEU A 55 -6.59 5.41 -13.26
N ARG A 56 -5.58 5.09 -14.08
CA ARG A 56 -4.70 6.09 -14.72
C ARG A 56 -5.49 7.05 -15.61
N GLU A 57 -6.42 6.55 -16.43
CA GLU A 57 -7.31 7.39 -17.25
C GLU A 57 -8.13 8.34 -16.37
N ILE A 58 -8.78 7.85 -15.31
CA ILE A 58 -9.59 8.66 -14.40
C ILE A 58 -8.75 9.73 -13.70
N VAL A 59 -7.53 9.40 -13.27
CA VAL A 59 -6.60 10.35 -12.62
C VAL A 59 -6.18 11.46 -13.59
N LEU A 60 -5.88 11.13 -14.85
CA LEU A 60 -5.56 12.12 -15.87
C LEU A 60 -6.77 13.03 -16.19
N ASP A 61 -7.96 12.44 -16.30
CA ASP A 61 -9.20 13.19 -16.51
C ASP A 61 -9.49 14.13 -15.33
N LEU A 62 -9.22 13.69 -14.09
CA LEU A 62 -9.38 14.50 -12.88
C LEU A 62 -8.39 15.68 -12.87
N ALA A 63 -7.14 15.45 -13.24
CA ALA A 63 -6.12 16.50 -13.36
C ALA A 63 -6.50 17.54 -14.41
N ALA A 64 -7.13 17.12 -15.51
CA ALA A 64 -7.59 18.04 -16.56
C ALA A 64 -8.77 18.92 -16.11
N GLN A 65 -9.64 18.39 -15.26
CA GLN A 65 -10.88 19.07 -14.85
C GLN A 65 -10.73 19.90 -13.56
N VAL A 66 -9.86 19.46 -12.64
CA VAL A 66 -9.76 20.04 -11.29
C VAL A 66 -8.33 20.57 -11.06
N PRO A 67 -8.11 21.89 -11.06
CA PRO A 67 -6.77 22.47 -10.87
C PRO A 67 -6.09 22.05 -9.55
N ALA A 68 -6.87 21.90 -8.47
CA ALA A 68 -6.34 21.42 -7.19
C ALA A 68 -5.83 19.98 -7.28
N ALA A 69 -6.52 19.11 -8.04
CA ALA A 69 -6.08 17.73 -8.25
C ALA A 69 -4.81 17.69 -9.12
N LYS A 70 -4.72 18.54 -10.14
CA LYS A 70 -3.49 18.69 -10.93
C LYS A 70 -2.29 19.05 -10.04
N GLN A 71 -2.42 20.07 -9.21
CA GLN A 71 -1.35 20.51 -8.32
C GLN A 71 -0.94 19.42 -7.34
N PHE A 72 -1.91 18.70 -6.77
CA PHE A 72 -1.66 17.57 -5.89
C PHE A 72 -0.87 16.46 -6.61
N LEU A 73 -1.31 16.06 -7.80
CA LEU A 73 -0.62 15.03 -8.59
C LEU A 73 0.79 15.45 -9.02
N GLU A 74 1.01 16.73 -9.36
CA GLU A 74 2.34 17.25 -9.67
C GLU A 74 3.28 17.18 -8.45
N GLN A 75 2.78 17.38 -7.23
CA GLN A 75 3.57 17.26 -6.00
C GLN A 75 3.89 15.80 -5.66
N GLU A 76 2.94 14.90 -5.85
CA GLU A 76 3.06 13.48 -5.46
C GLU A 76 3.76 12.60 -6.50
N LEU A 77 3.67 12.94 -7.79
CA LEU A 77 4.16 12.07 -8.88
C LEU A 77 5.40 12.61 -9.59
N LEU A 78 5.80 13.86 -9.34
CA LEU A 78 6.95 14.47 -10.01
C LEU A 78 8.02 14.92 -9.02
N VAL A 79 9.26 14.86 -9.48
CA VAL A 79 10.42 15.46 -8.82
C VAL A 79 10.85 16.68 -9.62
N ALA A 80 10.88 17.84 -8.98
CA ALA A 80 11.25 19.10 -9.62
C ALA A 80 12.77 19.17 -9.81
N ASN A 81 13.24 19.10 -11.07
CA ASN A 81 14.67 19.08 -11.36
C ASN A 81 15.27 20.48 -11.62
N GLY A 82 15.08 21.44 -10.70
CA GLY A 82 15.57 22.81 -10.87
C GLY A 82 15.03 23.53 -12.13
N ALA A 83 15.31 24.83 -12.27
CA ALA A 83 14.66 25.65 -13.30
C ALA A 83 15.02 25.28 -14.76
N LYS A 84 16.05 24.46 -14.99
CA LYS A 84 16.60 24.16 -16.33
C LYS A 84 16.39 22.71 -16.79
N ARG A 85 15.91 21.81 -15.93
CA ARG A 85 15.69 20.41 -16.32
C ARG A 85 14.20 20.08 -16.21
N PRO A 86 13.67 19.22 -17.09
CA PRO A 86 12.29 18.77 -16.97
C PRO A 86 12.11 17.98 -15.67
N SER A 87 10.92 18.10 -15.08
CA SER A 87 10.52 17.23 -13.97
C SER A 87 10.58 15.77 -14.40
N THR A 88 11.07 14.91 -13.51
CA THR A 88 11.07 13.45 -13.70
C THR A 88 9.96 12.82 -12.88
N VAL A 89 9.64 11.56 -13.16
CA VAL A 89 8.74 10.77 -12.30
C VAL A 89 9.33 10.67 -10.90
N ARG A 90 8.49 10.53 -9.88
CA ARG A 90 8.94 10.40 -8.49
C ARG A 90 9.29 8.96 -8.13
N TRP A 91 8.46 8.03 -8.55
CA TRP A 91 8.59 6.62 -8.20
C TRP A 91 9.21 5.84 -9.35
N GLU A 92 10.28 5.11 -9.09
CA GLU A 92 10.89 4.17 -10.04
C GLU A 92 11.20 2.83 -9.36
N THR A 93 11.33 1.78 -10.17
CA THR A 93 11.71 0.44 -9.69
C THR A 93 13.22 0.25 -9.79
N CYS A 94 13.84 -0.21 -8.71
CA CYS A 94 15.27 -0.50 -8.66
C CYS A 94 15.62 -1.68 -9.57
N GLU A 95 16.66 -1.55 -10.39
CA GLU A 95 17.14 -2.62 -11.29
C GLU A 95 17.70 -3.83 -10.54
N LYS A 96 18.17 -3.62 -9.29
CA LYS A 96 18.91 -4.61 -8.51
C LYS A 96 18.01 -5.43 -7.59
N CYS A 97 17.18 -4.76 -6.77
CA CYS A 97 16.29 -5.41 -5.81
C CYS A 97 14.82 -5.49 -6.26
N ALA A 98 14.46 -4.86 -7.39
CA ALA A 98 13.09 -4.77 -7.89
C ALA A 98 12.07 -4.04 -6.98
N GLU A 99 12.53 -3.36 -5.93
CA GLU A 99 11.69 -2.54 -5.06
C GLU A 99 11.46 -1.14 -5.64
N GLU A 100 10.29 -0.55 -5.36
CA GLU A 100 9.98 0.84 -5.72
C GLU A 100 10.67 1.81 -4.76
N PHE A 101 11.25 2.88 -5.29
CA PHE A 101 11.94 3.91 -4.52
C PHE A 101 11.64 5.32 -5.04
N ASP A 102 11.73 6.30 -4.13
CA ASP A 102 11.46 7.71 -4.41
C ASP A 102 12.72 8.42 -4.96
N MET A 103 12.73 8.84 -6.23
CA MET A 103 13.82 9.59 -6.84
C MET A 103 14.03 11.00 -6.25
N GLY A 104 13.07 11.52 -5.49
CA GLY A 104 13.15 12.82 -4.81
C GLY A 104 13.73 12.76 -3.40
N GLU A 105 13.87 11.57 -2.82
CA GLU A 105 14.48 11.36 -1.50
C GLU A 105 16.01 11.24 -1.58
N GLU A 106 16.72 11.60 -0.51
CA GLU A 106 18.17 11.43 -0.41
C GLU A 106 18.49 9.93 -0.28
N ARG A 107 19.54 9.45 -0.97
CA ARG A 107 19.93 8.03 -0.93
C ARG A 107 20.70 7.75 0.35
N GLU A 108 20.31 6.68 1.04
CA GLU A 108 21.08 6.16 2.17
C GLU A 108 22.00 5.02 1.71
N ASP A 109 23.26 5.04 2.16
CA ASP A 109 24.21 3.98 1.84
C ASP A 109 23.72 2.64 2.39
N GLY A 110 23.59 1.66 1.50
CA GLY A 110 23.13 0.32 1.83
C GLY A 110 21.62 0.15 1.99
N GLU A 111 20.81 1.10 1.55
CA GLU A 111 19.34 0.98 1.49
C GLU A 111 18.88 -0.16 0.56
N CYS A 112 19.60 -0.40 -0.55
CA CYS A 112 19.27 -1.43 -1.52
C CYS A 112 20.02 -2.72 -1.20
N VAL A 113 19.27 -3.76 -0.84
CA VAL A 113 19.81 -5.08 -0.48
C VAL A 113 19.37 -6.11 -1.50
N TYR A 114 20.32 -6.75 -2.19
CA TYR A 114 20.00 -7.68 -3.28
C TYR A 114 21.06 -8.79 -3.45
N HIS A 115 20.68 -9.82 -4.19
CA HIS A 115 21.58 -10.87 -4.65
C HIS A 115 21.97 -10.60 -6.10
N PRO A 116 23.27 -10.40 -6.43
CA PRO A 116 23.72 -10.23 -7.81
C PRO A 116 23.80 -11.56 -8.59
N GLY A 117 23.72 -12.68 -7.88
CA GLY A 117 23.75 -14.03 -8.46
C GLY A 117 22.39 -14.47 -8.97
N GLU A 118 22.36 -15.66 -9.55
CA GLU A 118 21.15 -16.35 -9.95
C GLU A 118 20.73 -17.30 -8.82
N MET A 119 19.43 -17.41 -8.58
CA MET A 119 18.91 -18.44 -7.68
C MET A 119 18.87 -19.76 -8.45
N MET A 120 19.38 -20.86 -7.89
CA MET A 120 19.42 -22.19 -8.51
C MET A 120 18.89 -23.25 -7.56
N PRO A 121 18.35 -24.37 -8.06
CA PRO A 121 17.94 -25.47 -7.20
C PRO A 121 19.13 -26.06 -6.43
N ASP A 122 18.92 -26.35 -5.15
CA ASP A 122 19.86 -27.13 -4.36
C ASP A 122 19.54 -28.61 -4.49
N TYR A 123 20.34 -29.32 -5.30
CA TYR A 123 20.20 -30.77 -5.49
C TYR A 123 20.85 -31.60 -4.38
N GLU A 124 21.67 -30.98 -3.52
CA GLU A 124 22.41 -31.68 -2.46
C GLU A 124 21.64 -31.72 -1.13
N GLU A 125 20.92 -30.66 -0.79
CA GLU A 125 20.14 -30.58 0.46
C GLU A 125 18.63 -30.35 0.25
N GLY A 126 18.23 -29.55 -0.75
CA GLY A 126 16.83 -29.16 -0.95
C GLY A 126 15.98 -30.18 -1.72
N PHE A 127 16.44 -30.58 -2.90
CA PHE A 127 15.72 -31.43 -3.86
C PHE A 127 16.33 -32.84 -4.00
N VAL A 128 16.86 -33.39 -2.90
CA VAL A 128 17.59 -34.68 -2.88
C VAL A 128 16.78 -35.85 -3.45
N ASP A 129 15.48 -35.89 -3.14
CA ASP A 129 14.58 -36.98 -3.56
C ASP A 129 13.77 -36.64 -4.83
N TRP A 130 14.09 -35.53 -5.52
CA TRP A 130 13.33 -35.11 -6.68
C TRP A 130 13.72 -35.89 -7.95
N ASP A 131 12.79 -36.68 -8.47
CA ASP A 131 12.92 -37.30 -9.80
C ASP A 131 12.18 -36.49 -10.86
N GLU A 132 12.93 -35.82 -11.73
CA GLU A 132 12.35 -35.01 -12.82
C GLU A 132 11.54 -35.82 -13.82
N SER A 133 11.79 -37.13 -13.95
CA SER A 133 11.01 -38.01 -14.82
C SER A 133 9.59 -38.24 -14.28
N CYS A 134 9.41 -38.14 -12.97
CA CYS A 134 8.13 -38.31 -12.29
C CYS A 134 7.44 -36.97 -11.97
N HIS A 135 8.22 -35.96 -11.57
CA HIS A 135 7.72 -34.71 -11.01
C HIS A 135 7.88 -33.51 -11.95
N GLY A 136 8.58 -33.68 -13.08
CA GLY A 136 8.92 -32.60 -14.00
C GLY A 136 10.16 -31.81 -13.56
N PRO A 137 10.53 -30.74 -14.28
CA PRO A 137 11.75 -29.99 -14.00
C PRO A 137 11.75 -29.37 -12.60
N VAL A 138 12.89 -29.40 -11.90
CA VAL A 138 13.03 -28.77 -10.58
C VAL A 138 12.98 -27.24 -10.70
N ASP A 139 13.72 -26.69 -11.67
CA ASP A 139 13.82 -25.24 -11.86
C ASP A 139 12.59 -24.70 -12.60
N THR A 140 11.54 -24.41 -11.83
CA THR A 140 10.33 -23.74 -12.31
C THR A 140 9.98 -22.57 -11.41
N GLU A 141 9.31 -21.56 -11.97
CA GLU A 141 8.80 -20.42 -11.20
C GLU A 141 7.82 -20.86 -10.10
N GLU A 142 7.06 -21.94 -10.34
CA GLU A 142 6.17 -22.53 -9.34
C GLU A 142 6.95 -23.11 -8.16
N ASN A 143 7.99 -23.91 -8.42
CA ASN A 143 8.83 -24.48 -7.36
C ASN A 143 9.62 -23.40 -6.61
N ARG A 144 10.12 -22.37 -7.30
CA ARG A 144 10.81 -21.23 -6.66
C ARG A 144 9.92 -20.47 -5.67
N ARG A 145 8.61 -20.42 -5.94
CA ARG A 145 7.62 -19.79 -5.05
C ARG A 145 7.17 -20.70 -3.91
N GLN A 146 7.04 -22.00 -4.19
CA GLN A 146 6.53 -22.97 -3.21
C GLN A 146 7.60 -23.44 -2.23
N TYR A 147 8.84 -23.58 -2.69
CA TYR A 147 9.97 -24.13 -1.93
C TYR A 147 11.20 -23.22 -2.04
N PRO A 148 11.11 -21.90 -1.76
CA PRO A 148 12.25 -20.99 -1.89
C PRO A 148 13.46 -21.39 -1.04
N GLU A 149 13.25 -22.12 0.05
CA GLU A 149 14.29 -22.68 0.92
C GLU A 149 15.11 -23.81 0.28
N ASN A 150 14.59 -24.45 -0.78
CA ASN A 150 15.30 -25.51 -1.52
C ASN A 150 16.09 -24.96 -2.71
N PHE A 151 16.21 -23.64 -2.80
CA PHE A 151 17.05 -22.96 -3.77
C PHE A 151 18.16 -22.23 -3.04
N ILE A 152 19.27 -21.99 -3.74
CA ILE A 152 20.43 -21.26 -3.25
C ILE A 152 20.82 -20.15 -4.22
N TRP A 153 21.40 -19.07 -3.70
CA TRP A 153 21.91 -17.96 -4.50
C TRP A 153 23.38 -18.16 -4.86
N THR A 154 23.70 -18.14 -6.16
CA THR A 154 25.09 -18.38 -6.64
C THR A 154 26.12 -17.35 -6.22
N CYS A 155 25.69 -16.22 -5.63
CA CYS A 155 26.57 -15.14 -5.20
C CYS A 155 27.10 -15.30 -3.78
N CYS A 156 26.40 -16.03 -2.92
CA CYS A 156 26.76 -16.18 -1.50
C CYS A 156 26.47 -17.57 -0.93
N ASP A 157 25.90 -18.47 -1.74
CA ASP A 157 25.48 -19.83 -1.37
C ASP A 157 24.45 -19.88 -0.22
N GLU A 158 23.81 -18.74 0.08
CA GLU A 158 22.70 -18.65 1.02
C GLU A 158 21.40 -19.13 0.37
N LEU A 159 20.46 -19.57 1.21
CA LEU A 159 19.14 -20.06 0.78
C LEU A 159 18.34 -18.99 0.03
N GLY A 160 17.39 -19.40 -0.80
CA GLY A 160 16.55 -18.51 -1.60
C GLY A 160 15.69 -17.55 -0.75
N THR A 161 15.46 -17.89 0.51
CA THR A 161 14.76 -17.06 1.52
C THR A 161 15.66 -16.02 2.20
N ALA A 162 16.98 -16.08 2.00
CA ALA A 162 17.91 -15.15 2.62
C ALA A 162 17.80 -13.74 2.02
N SER A 163 17.99 -12.73 2.85
CA SER A 163 18.14 -11.34 2.40
C SER A 163 19.36 -11.20 1.49
N GLY A 164 19.34 -10.23 0.57
CA GLY A 164 20.45 -9.94 -0.33
C GLY A 164 21.81 -9.84 0.35
N CYS A 165 22.85 -10.39 -0.30
CA CYS A 165 24.21 -10.38 0.21
C CYS A 165 25.00 -9.10 -0.11
N VAL A 166 24.50 -8.27 -1.03
CA VAL A 166 25.10 -6.98 -1.40
C VAL A 166 24.22 -5.84 -0.93
N ARG A 167 24.85 -4.80 -0.38
CA ARG A 167 24.24 -3.53 0.00
C ARG A 167 24.78 -2.42 -0.88
N ASP A 168 23.89 -1.61 -1.44
CA ASP A 168 24.21 -0.50 -2.34
C ASP A 168 23.09 0.56 -2.29
N GLU A 169 23.18 1.61 -3.10
CA GLU A 169 22.07 2.56 -3.32
C GLU A 169 21.09 2.01 -4.36
N HIS A 170 19.80 2.38 -4.24
CA HIS A 170 18.81 2.07 -5.28
C HIS A 170 19.20 2.76 -6.60
N ALA A 171 19.09 2.02 -7.70
CA ALA A 171 19.40 2.52 -9.03
C ALA A 171 18.25 2.22 -9.99
N PRO A 172 17.75 3.22 -10.74
CA PRO A 172 16.74 2.98 -11.75
C PRO A 172 17.33 2.17 -12.89
N ALA A 173 16.49 1.37 -13.56
CA ALA A 173 16.87 0.63 -14.75
C ALA A 173 17.38 1.59 -15.84
N ARG A 174 18.69 1.72 -15.97
CA ARG A 174 19.26 2.68 -16.93
C ARG A 174 18.99 2.16 -18.34
N ALA A 175 18.27 2.93 -19.15
CA ALA A 175 18.42 2.82 -20.60
C ALA A 175 19.91 3.01 -20.92
N SER A 176 20.59 1.90 -21.25
CA SER A 176 22.05 1.81 -21.40
C SER A 176 22.61 2.97 -22.22
N ARG A 177 23.08 4.02 -21.54
CA ARG A 177 23.96 5.01 -22.16
C ARG A 177 25.30 4.32 -22.33
N LYS A 178 25.45 3.57 -23.43
CA LYS A 178 26.75 3.11 -23.93
C LYS A 178 27.67 4.33 -23.91
N ARG A 179 28.57 4.39 -22.93
CA ARG A 179 29.67 5.36 -22.94
C ARG A 179 30.50 5.00 -24.15
N ALA A 180 30.40 5.78 -25.21
CA ALA A 180 31.34 5.73 -26.31
C ALA A 180 32.73 5.99 -25.70
N ARG A 181 33.53 4.93 -25.60
CA ARG A 181 34.96 5.06 -25.30
C ARG A 181 35.62 5.66 -26.54
N HIS A 182 36.29 6.79 -26.33
CA HIS A 182 37.11 7.51 -27.30
C HIS A 182 38.32 6.69 -27.74
#